data_AF-A0A6A4I6C6-F1
#
_entry.id   AF-A0A6A4I6C6-F1
#
_cell.length_a   1.000
_cell.length_b   1.000
_cell.length_c   1.000
_cell.angle_alpha   90.00
_cell.angle_beta   90.00
_cell.angle_gamma   90.00
#
_symmetry.space_group_name_H-M   'P 1'
#
loop_
_entity.id
_entity.type
_entity.pdbx_description
1 polymer ?
#
loop_
_entity_poly.entity_id
_entity_poly.type
_entity_poly.pdbx_seq_one_letter_code
_entity_poly.pdbx_strand_id
1 'polypeptide(L)'
;MAMCLEPTVVFDTFWRWCAERKSIDDRRRAGEPSPWTQDRVLQREFFCNTFRILDRTSQYIVREVIQKGSQEPTEIVFRVLLFNTFTRIETWEWLDKEIGPLTWQRYCREDYDEAIEEMRENDLKIYTGAFQKPGPKWEHKETWRNHLSLLETLMVNDLAEKLQKFETMADAYAFIASFPGMGTFNSYQLLLNLSYSSVLNFSGNDFVVPGIGAVSGLKKLFGFEH
;
A
#
# COMPACT_ATOMS: atom_id res chain seq x y z
N MET A 1 -10.20 -0.40 -36.15
CA MET A 1 -9.42 0.86 -36.15
C MET A 1 -8.54 0.86 -34.92
N ALA A 2 -7.32 1.39 -34.99
CA ALA A 2 -6.58 1.71 -33.78
C ALA A 2 -7.18 3.00 -33.19
N MET A 3 -7.49 3.00 -31.89
CA MET A 3 -7.76 4.24 -31.15
C MET A 3 -6.48 5.09 -31.15
N CYS A 4 -6.60 6.35 -31.54
CA CYS A 4 -5.52 7.33 -31.45
C CYS A 4 -5.87 8.29 -30.32
N LEU A 5 -5.09 8.26 -29.23
CA LEU A 5 -5.31 9.14 -28.08
C LEU A 5 -4.84 10.56 -28.42
N GLU A 6 -5.76 11.52 -28.50
CA GLU A 6 -5.44 12.93 -28.74
C GLU A 6 -5.17 13.67 -27.42
N PRO A 7 -3.94 14.19 -27.18
CA PRO A 7 -3.62 14.85 -25.92
C PRO A 7 -4.27 16.24 -25.81
N THR A 8 -4.81 16.56 -24.64
CA THR A 8 -5.26 17.91 -24.29
C THR A 8 -4.13 18.72 -23.64
N VAL A 9 -4.35 20.02 -23.39
CA VAL A 9 -3.44 20.86 -22.59
C VAL A 9 -3.15 20.32 -21.18
N VAL A 10 -4.00 19.42 -20.67
CA VAL A 10 -3.77 18.74 -19.38
C VAL A 10 -2.63 17.73 -19.47
N PHE A 11 -2.34 17.16 -20.66
CA PHE A 11 -1.24 16.21 -20.87
C PHE A 11 0.11 16.81 -20.49
N ASP A 12 0.50 17.92 -21.13
CA ASP A 12 1.76 18.62 -20.83
C ASP A 12 1.77 19.18 -19.40
N THR A 13 0.61 19.62 -18.91
CA THR A 13 0.47 20.13 -17.55
C THR A 13 0.73 19.04 -16.51
N PHE A 14 0.24 17.81 -16.73
CA PHE A 14 0.49 16.66 -15.86
C PHE A 14 1.96 16.26 -15.85
N TRP A 15 2.63 16.21 -17.01
CA TRP A 15 4.05 15.87 -17.07
C TRP A 15 4.93 16.91 -16.39
N ARG A 16 4.68 18.21 -16.64
CA ARG A 16 5.33 19.32 -15.90
C ARG A 16 5.11 19.21 -14.39
N TRP A 17 3.88 18.92 -13.96
CA TRP A 17 3.52 18.76 -12.55
C TRP A 17 4.24 17.57 -11.89
N CYS A 18 4.28 16.41 -12.57
CA CYS A 18 4.99 15.23 -12.09
C CYS A 18 6.51 15.44 -12.01
N ALA A 19 7.08 16.16 -12.97
CA ALA A 19 8.50 16.54 -12.99
C ALA A 19 8.84 17.51 -11.86
N GLU A 20 8.08 18.60 -11.67
CA GLU A 20 8.38 19.58 -10.62
C GLU A 20 8.24 18.98 -9.22
N ARG A 21 7.25 18.12 -8.97
CA ARG A 21 7.16 17.38 -7.69
C ARG A 21 8.36 16.47 -7.42
N LYS A 22 8.94 15.85 -8.47
CA LYS A 22 10.17 15.06 -8.32
C LYS A 22 11.37 15.97 -8.06
N SER A 23 11.49 17.09 -8.76
CA SER A 23 12.52 18.11 -8.53
C SER A 23 12.48 18.65 -7.09
N ILE A 24 11.29 18.87 -6.51
CA ILE A 24 11.13 19.29 -5.11
C ILE A 24 11.72 18.25 -4.13
N ASP A 25 11.42 16.96 -4.32
CA ASP A 25 11.96 15.91 -3.47
C ASP A 25 13.48 15.77 -3.64
N ASP A 26 14.00 15.92 -4.85
CA ASP A 26 15.44 15.89 -5.14
C ASP A 26 16.19 17.05 -4.48
N ARG A 27 15.74 18.30 -4.67
CA ARG A 27 16.32 19.50 -4.03
C ARG A 27 16.31 19.35 -2.51
N ARG A 28 15.19 18.86 -1.94
CA ARG A 28 15.08 18.59 -0.49
C ARG A 28 16.07 17.53 -0.02
N ARG A 29 16.28 16.44 -0.77
CA ARG A 29 17.26 15.38 -0.42
C ARG A 29 18.71 15.83 -0.60
N ALA A 30 18.97 16.75 -1.52
CA ALA A 30 20.28 17.40 -1.68
C ALA A 30 20.61 18.38 -0.54
N GLY A 31 19.65 18.67 0.36
CA GLY A 31 19.83 19.61 1.46
C GLY A 31 19.71 21.08 1.05
N GLU A 32 19.13 21.36 -0.12
CA GLU A 32 18.92 22.74 -0.58
C GLU A 32 17.94 23.50 0.33
N PRO A 33 18.13 24.82 0.52
CA PRO A 33 17.22 25.64 1.31
C PRO A 33 15.84 25.78 0.64
N SER A 34 14.81 25.89 1.47
CA SER A 34 13.43 26.23 1.04
C SER A 34 13.36 27.69 0.53
N PRO A 35 12.52 28.03 -0.46
CA PRO A 35 11.53 27.18 -1.13
C PRO A 35 12.09 26.36 -2.30
N TRP A 36 11.79 25.06 -2.31
CA TRP A 36 12.22 24.12 -3.37
C TRP A 36 11.47 24.26 -4.70
N THR A 37 10.53 25.19 -4.83
CA THR A 37 9.82 25.51 -6.08
C THR A 37 9.27 26.93 -6.01
N GLN A 38 8.92 27.52 -7.16
CA GLN A 38 8.18 28.79 -7.24
C GLN A 38 6.67 28.59 -7.45
N ASP A 39 6.20 27.34 -7.66
CA ASP A 39 4.78 27.04 -7.78
C ASP A 39 4.08 27.16 -6.40
N ARG A 40 3.15 28.11 -6.28
CA ARG A 40 2.45 28.41 -5.02
C ARG A 40 1.49 27.31 -4.57
N VAL A 41 1.03 26.44 -5.47
CA VAL A 41 0.17 25.30 -5.11
C VAL A 41 1.04 24.20 -4.52
N LEU A 42 2.16 23.87 -5.19
CA LEU A 42 3.14 22.89 -4.70
C LEU A 42 3.86 23.31 -3.41
N GLN A 43 3.90 24.61 -3.08
CA GLN A 43 4.38 25.12 -1.78
C GLN A 43 3.37 24.95 -0.63
N ARG A 44 2.06 24.87 -0.91
CA ARG A 44 0.99 24.98 0.10
C ARG A 44 0.23 23.69 0.34
N GLU A 45 -0.01 22.94 -0.72
CA GLU A 45 -0.83 21.74 -0.72
C GLU A 45 0.03 20.47 -0.63
N PHE A 46 -0.49 19.44 0.02
CA PHE A 46 0.20 18.16 0.18
C PHE A 46 -0.16 17.19 -0.95
N PHE A 47 0.87 16.61 -1.59
CA PHE A 47 0.71 15.61 -2.65
C PHE A 47 1.64 14.42 -2.40
N CYS A 48 1.19 13.20 -2.73
CA CYS A 48 2.05 12.01 -2.73
C CYS A 48 3.22 12.17 -3.72
N ASN A 49 4.35 11.52 -3.49
CA ASN A 49 5.48 11.59 -4.41
C ASN A 49 5.13 11.03 -5.82
N THR A 50 5.89 11.44 -6.84
CA THR A 50 5.74 10.88 -8.20
C THR A 50 6.16 9.40 -8.26
N PHE A 51 7.08 8.98 -7.39
CA PHE A 51 7.43 7.57 -7.21
C PHE A 51 7.04 7.13 -5.79
N ARG A 52 6.17 6.12 -5.68
CA ARG A 52 5.63 5.59 -4.41
C ARG A 52 6.71 5.19 -3.39
N ILE A 53 7.87 4.72 -3.86
CA ILE A 53 9.01 4.34 -3.01
C ILE A 53 9.71 5.53 -2.32
N LEU A 54 9.36 6.77 -2.68
CA LEU A 54 9.84 7.98 -2.01
C LEU A 54 8.98 8.38 -0.79
N ASP A 55 7.77 7.81 -0.66
CA ASP A 55 6.89 8.02 0.49
C ASP A 55 7.41 7.28 1.73
N ARG A 56 7.38 7.94 2.90
CA ARG A 56 7.88 7.40 4.19
C ARG A 56 7.35 6.00 4.48
N THR A 57 6.05 5.76 4.26
CA THR A 57 5.40 4.47 4.51
C THR A 57 5.97 3.36 3.63
N SER A 58 6.20 3.62 2.34
CA SER A 58 6.79 2.64 1.42
C SER A 58 8.24 2.32 1.79
N GLN A 59 9.02 3.34 2.17
CA GLN A 59 10.40 3.16 2.65
C GLN A 59 10.44 2.33 3.94
N TYR A 60 9.48 2.54 4.84
CA TYR A 60 9.33 1.76 6.06
C TYR A 60 8.99 0.30 5.76
N ILE A 61 7.99 0.03 4.89
CA ILE A 61 7.65 -1.35 4.47
C ILE A 61 8.88 -2.08 3.94
N VAL A 62 9.67 -1.45 3.07
CA VAL A 62 10.88 -2.09 2.54
C VAL A 62 11.90 -2.37 3.64
N ARG A 63 12.29 -1.36 4.41
CA ARG A 63 13.42 -1.46 5.35
C ARG A 63 13.12 -2.24 6.62
N GLU A 64 11.90 -2.11 7.14
CA GLU A 64 11.54 -2.54 8.49
C GLU A 64 10.62 -3.78 8.47
N VAL A 65 9.73 -3.89 7.47
CA VAL A 65 8.75 -4.99 7.38
C VAL A 65 9.29 -6.14 6.50
N ILE A 66 9.84 -5.84 5.33
CA ILE A 66 10.30 -6.87 4.37
C ILE A 66 11.71 -7.34 4.73
N GLN A 67 12.69 -6.42 4.77
CA GLN A 67 14.12 -6.74 4.83
C GLN A 67 14.62 -7.18 6.23
N LYS A 68 13.76 -7.17 7.25
CA LYS A 68 14.08 -7.69 8.61
C LYS A 68 13.35 -9.00 8.88
N GLY A 69 13.93 -9.81 9.77
CA GLY A 69 13.39 -11.13 10.12
C GLY A 69 13.56 -12.17 9.02
N SER A 70 12.86 -13.30 9.17
CA SER A 70 12.93 -14.42 8.23
C SER A 70 12.56 -14.00 6.80
N GLN A 71 13.37 -14.42 5.84
CA GLN A 71 13.15 -14.19 4.40
C GLN A 71 12.41 -15.34 3.71
N GLU A 72 11.87 -16.29 4.48
CA GLU A 72 10.94 -17.29 3.96
C GLU A 72 9.69 -16.59 3.39
N PRO A 73 9.17 -17.00 2.20
CA PRO A 73 8.06 -16.31 1.53
C PRO A 73 6.83 -16.12 2.42
N THR A 74 6.46 -17.16 3.19
CA THR A 74 5.34 -17.13 4.14
C THR A 74 5.51 -16.08 5.24
N GLU A 75 6.73 -15.93 5.76
CA GLU A 75 7.05 -14.95 6.80
C GLU A 75 7.06 -13.53 6.25
N ILE A 76 7.55 -13.32 5.02
CA ILE A 76 7.46 -12.02 4.32
C ILE A 76 5.99 -11.65 4.07
N VAL A 77 5.19 -12.58 3.53
CA VAL A 77 3.77 -12.34 3.23
C VAL A 77 2.99 -12.00 4.50
N PHE A 78 3.22 -12.72 5.61
CA PHE A 78 2.62 -12.42 6.91
C PHE A 78 2.93 -10.99 7.36
N ARG A 79 4.21 -10.60 7.39
CA ARG A 79 4.62 -9.25 7.82
C ARG A 79 4.04 -8.15 6.91
N VAL A 80 4.04 -8.37 5.60
CA VAL A 80 3.45 -7.43 4.63
C VAL A 80 1.93 -7.35 4.75
N LEU A 81 1.22 -8.46 4.99
CA LEU A 81 -0.22 -8.48 5.26
C LEU A 81 -0.55 -7.68 6.53
N LEU A 82 0.15 -7.97 7.64
CA LEU A 82 -0.04 -7.32 8.93
C LEU A 82 0.16 -5.81 8.82
N PHE A 83 1.27 -5.36 8.22
CA PHE A 83 1.49 -3.94 7.98
C PHE A 83 0.42 -3.35 7.05
N ASN A 84 0.06 -4.06 5.97
CA ASN A 84 -0.92 -3.57 5.01
C ASN A 84 -2.33 -3.45 5.63
N THR A 85 -2.70 -4.26 6.61
CA THR A 85 -3.99 -4.14 7.33
C THR A 85 -4.14 -2.75 7.95
N PHE A 86 -3.14 -2.28 8.69
CA PHE A 86 -3.21 -1.00 9.42
C PHE A 86 -2.68 0.18 8.60
N THR A 87 -1.78 -0.08 7.65
CA THR A 87 -1.08 0.89 6.79
C THR A 87 -0.46 2.05 7.60
N ARG A 88 0.11 1.71 8.75
CA ARG A 88 0.58 2.69 9.72
C ARG A 88 1.82 2.20 10.45
N ILE A 89 2.82 3.09 10.51
CA ILE A 89 4.12 2.84 11.12
C ILE A 89 3.99 2.65 12.63
N GLU A 90 3.28 3.56 13.30
CA GLU A 90 3.19 3.56 14.77
C GLU A 90 2.45 2.32 15.31
N THR A 91 1.51 1.76 14.54
CA THR A 91 0.81 0.50 14.87
C THR A 91 1.72 -0.72 14.72
N TRP A 92 2.60 -0.71 13.71
CA TRP A 92 3.61 -1.76 13.55
C TRP A 92 4.67 -1.68 14.67
N GLU A 93 5.18 -0.49 14.98
CA GLU A 93 6.16 -0.25 16.03
C GLU A 93 5.61 -0.63 17.42
N TRP A 94 4.32 -0.40 17.66
CA TRP A 94 3.61 -0.87 18.86
C TRP A 94 3.58 -2.40 18.94
N LEU A 95 3.09 -3.07 17.89
CA LEU A 95 3.00 -4.54 17.88
C LEU A 95 4.39 -5.21 18.05
N ASP A 96 5.43 -4.73 17.37
CA ASP A 96 6.78 -5.29 17.50
C ASP A 96 7.41 -5.01 18.88
N LYS A 97 6.99 -3.94 19.56
CA LYS A 97 7.41 -3.64 20.93
C LYS A 97 6.75 -4.56 21.97
N GLU A 98 5.43 -4.76 21.90
CA GLU A 98 4.71 -5.53 22.93
C GLU A 98 4.80 -7.04 22.71
N ILE A 99 4.69 -7.51 21.47
CA ILE A 99 4.56 -8.94 21.13
C ILE A 99 5.54 -9.41 20.03
N GLY A 100 6.59 -8.62 19.76
CA GLY A 100 7.65 -9.00 18.82
C GLY A 100 8.45 -10.24 19.26
N PRO A 101 9.06 -10.99 18.33
CA PRO A 101 9.16 -10.70 16.90
C PRO A 101 7.90 -11.12 16.11
N LEU A 102 7.41 -10.21 15.27
CA LEU A 102 6.23 -10.41 14.43
C LEU A 102 6.49 -11.46 13.33
N THR A 103 6.13 -12.72 13.62
CA THR A 103 6.36 -13.90 12.77
C THR A 103 5.11 -14.77 12.67
N TRP A 104 4.90 -15.41 11.52
CA TRP A 104 3.76 -16.32 11.33
C TRP A 104 3.92 -17.58 12.19
N GLN A 105 5.14 -18.10 12.31
CA GLN A 105 5.44 -19.26 13.15
C GLN A 105 4.98 -19.12 14.62
N ARG A 106 4.92 -17.88 15.13
CA ARG A 106 4.52 -17.57 16.52
C ARG A 106 3.21 -16.79 16.61
N TYR A 107 2.49 -16.64 15.51
CA TYR A 107 1.27 -15.86 15.49
C TYR A 107 0.16 -16.53 16.33
N CYS A 108 -0.44 -15.73 17.22
CA CYS A 108 -1.57 -16.06 18.07
C CYS A 108 -2.58 -14.91 17.90
N ARG A 109 -3.86 -15.18 17.62
CA ARG A 109 -4.82 -14.10 17.32
C ARG A 109 -5.06 -13.24 18.56
N GLU A 110 -5.15 -13.92 19.69
CA GLU A 110 -5.50 -13.38 21.00
C GLU A 110 -4.45 -12.34 21.43
N ASP A 111 -3.15 -12.68 21.38
CA ASP A 111 -2.05 -11.77 21.71
C ASP A 111 -2.08 -10.47 20.87
N TYR A 112 -2.43 -10.57 19.58
CA TYR A 112 -2.54 -9.43 18.67
C TYR A 112 -3.80 -8.60 18.92
N ASP A 113 -4.91 -9.23 19.30
CA ASP A 113 -6.15 -8.53 19.66
C ASP A 113 -5.98 -7.76 20.98
N GLU A 114 -5.37 -8.38 21.99
CA GLU A 114 -5.07 -7.75 23.28
C GLU A 114 -4.13 -6.55 23.12
N ALA A 115 -3.03 -6.69 22.37
CA ALA A 115 -2.10 -5.58 22.11
C ALA A 115 -2.76 -4.41 21.34
N ILE A 116 -3.73 -4.68 20.47
CA ILE A 116 -4.46 -3.64 19.72
C ILE A 116 -5.57 -2.99 20.56
N GLU A 117 -6.22 -3.76 21.43
CA GLU A 117 -7.18 -3.21 22.41
C GLU A 117 -6.45 -2.31 23.41
N GLU A 118 -5.28 -2.69 23.94
CA GLU A 118 -4.46 -1.81 24.80
C GLU A 118 -4.06 -0.52 24.08
N MET A 119 -3.64 -0.62 22.80
CA MET A 119 -3.34 0.57 21.98
C MET A 119 -4.55 1.52 21.93
N ARG A 120 -5.76 0.98 21.73
CA ARG A 120 -7.01 1.74 21.71
C ARG A 120 -7.39 2.32 23.06
N GLU A 121 -7.22 1.58 24.16
CA GLU A 121 -7.51 2.05 25.52
C GLU A 121 -6.62 3.24 25.93
N ASN A 122 -5.39 3.29 25.40
CA ASN A 122 -4.46 4.43 25.53
C ASN A 122 -4.77 5.61 24.56
N ASP A 123 -5.94 5.64 23.91
CA ASP A 123 -6.33 6.62 22.87
C ASP A 123 -5.36 6.70 21.66
N LEU A 124 -4.53 5.67 21.47
CA LEU A 124 -3.67 5.57 20.30
C LEU A 124 -4.48 5.04 19.13
N LYS A 125 -4.62 5.87 18.09
CA LYS A 125 -5.30 5.49 16.85
C LYS A 125 -4.63 4.26 16.22
N ILE A 126 -5.40 3.22 15.90
CA ILE A 126 -4.92 1.98 15.26
C ILE A 126 -4.62 2.16 13.76
N TYR A 127 -5.40 3.01 13.08
CA TYR A 127 -5.34 3.21 11.62
C TYR A 127 -4.80 4.60 11.24
N THR A 128 -4.47 4.76 9.96
CA THR A 128 -4.30 6.07 9.32
C THR A 128 -5.65 6.68 8.91
N GLY A 129 -5.73 8.01 8.83
CA GLY A 129 -6.92 8.73 8.36
C GLY A 129 -7.09 8.74 6.84
N ALA A 130 -6.01 8.49 6.10
CA ALA A 130 -6.03 8.23 4.66
C ALA A 130 -6.08 6.71 4.41
N PHE A 131 -6.33 6.28 3.16
CA PHE A 131 -6.35 4.85 2.80
C PHE A 131 -7.31 3.99 3.66
N GLN A 132 -8.52 4.49 3.96
CA GLN A 132 -9.48 3.77 4.79
C GLN A 132 -9.77 2.36 4.23
N LYS A 133 -9.46 1.33 5.03
CA LYS A 133 -9.68 -0.08 4.70
C LYS A 133 -10.87 -0.60 5.52
N PRO A 134 -12.08 -0.72 4.93
CA PRO A 134 -13.17 -1.40 5.60
C PRO A 134 -12.86 -2.89 5.63
N GLY A 135 -12.78 -3.47 6.83
CA GLY A 135 -12.67 -4.91 7.02
C GLY A 135 -13.91 -5.65 6.51
N PRO A 136 -13.82 -6.97 6.33
CA PRO A 136 -14.99 -7.79 6.03
C PRO A 136 -16.01 -7.67 7.16
N LYS A 137 -17.30 -7.64 6.81
CA LYS A 137 -18.39 -7.61 7.78
C LYS A 137 -18.69 -9.03 8.25
N TRP A 138 -17.83 -9.53 9.14
CA TRP A 138 -17.98 -10.83 9.79
C TRP A 138 -18.47 -10.64 11.24
N GLU A 139 -18.14 -11.58 12.12
CA GLU A 139 -18.76 -11.77 13.43
C GLU A 139 -18.38 -10.70 14.46
N HIS A 140 -17.22 -10.05 14.31
CA HIS A 140 -16.74 -9.08 15.29
C HIS A 140 -17.33 -7.68 15.04
N LYS A 141 -17.65 -6.98 16.12
CA LYS A 141 -18.08 -5.58 16.09
C LYS A 141 -16.90 -4.65 15.77
N GLU A 142 -15.72 -4.98 16.29
CA GLU A 142 -14.50 -4.19 16.13
C GLU A 142 -13.77 -4.54 14.81
N THR A 143 -13.42 -3.51 14.03
CA THR A 143 -12.88 -3.70 12.66
C THR A 143 -11.53 -4.42 12.63
N TRP A 144 -10.66 -4.25 13.64
CA TRP A 144 -9.35 -4.91 13.64
C TRP A 144 -9.47 -6.42 13.87
N ARG A 145 -10.40 -6.88 14.72
CA ARG A 145 -10.69 -8.31 14.89
C ARG A 145 -11.09 -8.97 13.56
N ASN A 146 -11.97 -8.33 12.78
CA ASN A 146 -12.31 -8.78 11.43
C ASN A 146 -11.11 -8.74 10.45
N HIS A 147 -10.17 -7.81 10.62
CA HIS A 147 -8.94 -7.79 9.83
C HIS A 147 -7.92 -8.87 10.22
N LEU A 148 -7.79 -9.22 11.51
CA LEU A 148 -6.94 -10.33 11.96
C LEU A 148 -7.47 -11.65 11.40
N SER A 149 -8.79 -11.89 11.48
CA SER A 149 -9.46 -13.01 10.83
C SER A 149 -9.22 -13.04 9.30
N LEU A 150 -9.16 -11.88 8.63
CA LEU A 150 -8.88 -11.83 7.18
C LEU A 150 -7.42 -12.15 6.86
N LEU A 151 -6.49 -11.66 7.68
CA LEU A 151 -5.06 -11.98 7.57
C LEU A 151 -4.86 -13.49 7.69
N GLU A 152 -5.42 -14.13 8.71
CA GLU A 152 -5.38 -15.58 8.87
C GLU A 152 -6.02 -16.31 7.70
N THR A 153 -7.18 -15.84 7.22
CA THR A 153 -7.85 -16.43 6.05
C THR A 153 -6.93 -16.42 4.83
N LEU A 154 -6.19 -15.33 4.60
CA LEU A 154 -5.22 -15.22 3.51
C LEU A 154 -3.99 -16.12 3.73
N MET A 155 -3.48 -16.21 4.96
CA MET A 155 -2.34 -17.06 5.31
C MET A 155 -2.65 -18.55 5.20
N VAL A 156 -3.78 -19.00 5.75
CA VAL A 156 -4.25 -20.41 5.70
C VAL A 156 -4.68 -20.84 4.30
N ASN A 157 -4.95 -19.88 3.40
CA ASN A 157 -5.17 -20.17 1.98
C ASN A 157 -3.86 -20.17 1.15
N ASP A 158 -2.71 -20.36 1.78
CA ASP A 158 -1.39 -20.49 1.15
C ASP A 158 -1.07 -19.34 0.17
N LEU A 159 -1.38 -18.10 0.57
CA LEU A 159 -1.17 -16.93 -0.29
C LEU A 159 0.29 -16.86 -0.78
N ALA A 160 1.28 -17.14 0.06
CA ALA A 160 2.69 -17.11 -0.32
C ALA A 160 3.03 -18.10 -1.44
N GLU A 161 2.61 -19.36 -1.34
CA GLU A 161 2.86 -20.38 -2.36
C GLU A 161 2.12 -20.05 -3.67
N LYS A 162 0.89 -19.54 -3.58
CA LYS A 162 0.10 -19.12 -4.76
C LYS A 162 0.74 -17.94 -5.48
N LEU A 163 1.21 -16.92 -4.75
CA LEU A 163 1.88 -15.75 -5.33
C LEU A 163 3.15 -16.11 -6.11
N GLN A 164 3.89 -17.14 -5.68
CA GLN A 164 5.07 -17.65 -6.39
C GLN A 164 4.74 -18.48 -7.64
N LYS A 165 3.49 -18.94 -7.81
CA LYS A 165 3.03 -19.77 -8.93
C LYS A 165 2.24 -19.02 -9.99
N PHE A 166 1.73 -17.82 -9.71
CA PHE A 166 1.02 -17.02 -10.71
C PHE A 166 1.97 -16.57 -11.82
N GLU A 167 1.52 -16.67 -13.07
CA GLU A 167 2.28 -16.23 -14.24
C GLU A 167 2.17 -14.70 -14.46
N THR A 168 1.15 -14.05 -13.87
CA THR A 168 0.95 -12.61 -14.01
C THR A 168 0.54 -11.93 -12.69
N MET A 169 0.84 -10.63 -12.57
CA MET A 169 0.28 -9.78 -11.52
C MET A 169 -1.25 -9.68 -11.54
N ALA A 170 -1.89 -9.91 -12.71
CA ALA A 170 -3.34 -9.87 -12.83
C ALA A 170 -3.99 -11.06 -12.13
N ASP A 171 -3.39 -12.26 -12.22
CA ASP A 171 -3.86 -13.46 -11.51
C ASP A 171 -3.66 -13.31 -10.00
N ALA A 172 -2.49 -12.81 -9.58
CA ALA A 172 -2.22 -12.48 -8.18
C ALA A 172 -3.22 -11.45 -7.61
N TYR A 173 -3.53 -10.41 -8.38
CA TYR A 173 -4.56 -9.43 -8.03
C TYR A 173 -5.95 -10.08 -7.95
N ALA A 174 -6.35 -10.88 -8.94
CA ALA A 174 -7.66 -11.51 -9.00
C ALA A 174 -7.87 -12.49 -7.82
N PHE A 175 -6.83 -13.26 -7.48
CA PHE A 175 -6.85 -14.12 -6.30
C PHE A 175 -7.03 -13.30 -5.01
N ILE A 176 -6.20 -12.28 -4.78
CA ILE A 176 -6.32 -11.41 -3.59
C ILE A 176 -7.70 -10.74 -3.54
N ALA A 177 -8.23 -10.26 -4.67
CA ALA A 177 -9.51 -9.57 -4.75
C ALA A 177 -10.74 -10.50 -4.62
N SER A 178 -10.55 -11.82 -4.62
CA SER A 178 -11.63 -12.79 -4.36
C SER A 178 -12.04 -12.87 -2.88
N PHE A 179 -11.20 -12.38 -1.96
CA PHE A 179 -11.45 -12.44 -0.52
C PHE A 179 -12.39 -11.32 -0.03
N PRO A 180 -13.32 -11.58 0.91
CA PRO A 180 -14.15 -10.54 1.50
C PRO A 180 -13.33 -9.41 2.13
N GLY A 181 -13.72 -8.14 1.88
CA GLY A 181 -12.98 -6.95 2.31
C GLY A 181 -11.83 -6.53 1.38
N MET A 182 -11.37 -7.42 0.49
CA MET A 182 -10.33 -7.14 -0.50
C MET A 182 -10.92 -6.53 -1.79
N GLY A 183 -11.55 -5.36 -1.63
CA GLY A 183 -12.00 -4.55 -2.76
C GLY A 183 -10.84 -4.01 -3.59
N THR A 184 -11.13 -3.56 -4.82
CA THR A 184 -10.19 -3.10 -5.86
C THR A 184 -8.97 -2.33 -5.34
N PHE A 185 -9.19 -1.35 -4.45
CA PHE A 185 -8.13 -0.54 -3.87
C PHE A 185 -7.25 -1.31 -2.88
N ASN A 186 -7.85 -2.07 -1.95
CA ASN A 186 -7.14 -2.81 -0.91
C ASN A 186 -6.24 -3.89 -1.52
N SER A 187 -6.76 -4.61 -2.50
CA SER A 187 -6.04 -5.67 -3.23
C SER A 187 -4.85 -5.12 -3.99
N TYR A 188 -5.02 -4.00 -4.70
CA TYR A 188 -3.91 -3.39 -5.41
C TYR A 188 -2.88 -2.75 -4.47
N GLN A 189 -3.28 -2.17 -3.33
CA GLN A 189 -2.31 -1.69 -2.32
C GLN A 189 -1.50 -2.83 -1.68
N LEU A 190 -2.12 -3.98 -1.42
CA LEU A 190 -1.40 -5.17 -0.93
C LEU A 190 -0.40 -5.67 -1.97
N LEU A 191 -0.85 -5.84 -3.22
CA LEU A 191 -0.01 -6.28 -4.34
C LEU A 191 1.22 -5.37 -4.53
N LEU A 192 1.02 -4.04 -4.50
CA LEU A 192 2.10 -3.04 -4.58
C LEU A 192 3.05 -3.04 -3.37
N ASN A 193 2.64 -3.57 -2.22
CA ASN A 193 3.54 -3.75 -1.07
C ASN A 193 4.35 -5.04 -1.21
N LEU A 194 3.70 -6.12 -1.66
CA LEU A 194 4.34 -7.42 -1.93
C LEU A 194 5.36 -7.31 -3.08
N SER A 195 5.12 -6.46 -4.08
CA SER A 195 6.05 -6.24 -5.22
C SER A 195 7.35 -5.52 -4.85
N TYR A 196 7.57 -5.15 -3.59
CA TYR A 196 8.88 -4.74 -3.08
C TYR A 196 9.68 -5.89 -2.44
N SER A 197 9.14 -7.11 -2.45
CA SER A 197 9.77 -8.31 -1.89
C SER A 197 10.10 -9.33 -2.97
N SER A 198 10.90 -10.34 -2.61
CA SER A 198 11.21 -11.51 -3.46
C SER A 198 10.02 -12.44 -3.73
N VAL A 199 8.86 -12.24 -3.08
CA VAL A 199 7.67 -13.09 -3.25
C VAL A 199 7.03 -12.92 -4.62
N LEU A 200 7.17 -11.74 -5.23
CA LEU A 200 6.64 -11.41 -6.57
C LEU A 200 7.78 -11.01 -7.50
N ASN A 201 7.95 -11.75 -8.59
CA ASN A 201 8.97 -11.47 -9.61
C ASN A 201 8.35 -10.76 -10.83
N PHE A 202 7.74 -9.61 -10.59
CA PHE A 202 7.07 -8.80 -11.61
C PHE A 202 7.58 -7.36 -11.62
N SER A 203 7.59 -6.74 -12.79
CA SER A 203 7.91 -5.32 -12.92
C SER A 203 6.69 -4.46 -12.54
N GLY A 204 6.95 -3.29 -11.95
CA GLY A 204 5.89 -2.32 -11.62
C GLY A 204 5.14 -1.73 -12.82
N ASN A 205 5.55 -2.06 -14.05
CA ASN A 205 4.87 -1.68 -15.29
C ASN A 205 3.96 -2.79 -15.84
N ASP A 206 3.99 -4.00 -15.27
CA ASP A 206 3.34 -5.18 -15.85
C ASP A 206 1.82 -5.17 -15.64
N PHE A 207 1.35 -4.52 -14.57
CA PHE A 207 -0.07 -4.45 -14.23
C PHE A 207 -0.41 -3.22 -13.38
N VAL A 208 -1.51 -2.55 -13.74
CA VAL A 208 -2.03 -1.39 -13.00
C VAL A 208 -3.54 -1.46 -12.88
N VAL A 209 -4.04 -1.20 -11.66
CA VAL A 209 -5.47 -1.03 -11.40
C VAL A 209 -5.74 0.46 -11.14
N PRO A 210 -6.24 1.21 -12.12
CA PRO A 210 -6.39 2.66 -11.99
C PRO A 210 -7.53 3.00 -11.02
N GLY A 211 -7.20 3.66 -9.92
CA GLY A 211 -8.20 4.22 -9.00
C GLY A 211 -9.00 5.36 -9.66
N ILE A 212 -10.14 5.73 -9.05
CA ILE A 212 -11.08 6.73 -9.59
C ILE A 212 -10.41 8.06 -10.00
N GLY A 213 -9.40 8.50 -9.26
CA GLY A 213 -8.62 9.71 -9.57
C GLY A 213 -7.73 9.56 -10.81
N ALA A 214 -7.14 8.38 -11.02
CA ALA A 214 -6.35 8.08 -12.22
C ALA A 214 -7.25 7.95 -13.46
N VAL A 215 -8.41 7.30 -13.34
CA VAL A 215 -9.42 7.23 -14.42
C VAL A 215 -9.94 8.62 -14.78
N SER A 216 -10.22 9.48 -13.79
CA SER A 216 -10.58 10.89 -14.03
C SER A 216 -9.43 11.67 -14.66
N GLY A 217 -8.19 11.40 -14.26
CA GLY A 217 -6.98 11.97 -14.84
C GLY A 217 -6.86 11.64 -16.33
N LEU A 218 -6.90 10.36 -16.70
CA LEU A 218 -6.81 9.91 -18.10
C LEU A 218 -7.84 10.60 -19.01
N LYS A 219 -9.09 10.74 -18.55
CA LYS A 219 -10.15 11.47 -19.28
C LYS A 219 -9.88 12.97 -19.44
N LYS A 220 -9.07 13.58 -18.55
CA LYS A 220 -8.62 14.97 -18.72
C LYS A 220 -7.41 15.03 -19.66
N LEU A 221 -6.51 14.06 -19.60
CA LEU A 221 -5.29 13.99 -20.43
C LEU A 221 -5.62 13.80 -21.91
N PHE A 222 -6.61 12.96 -22.25
CA PHE A 222 -6.93 12.56 -23.63
C PHE A 222 -8.37 12.87 -24.05
N GLY A 223 -9.11 13.62 -23.23
CA GLY A 223 -10.53 13.90 -23.46
C GLY A 223 -11.46 12.70 -23.14
N PHE A 224 -12.72 12.87 -23.50
CA PHE A 224 -13.67 11.76 -23.62
C PHE A 224 -13.68 11.37 -25.10
N GLU A 225 -13.36 10.12 -25.43
CA GLU A 225 -13.76 9.58 -26.74
C GLU A 225 -15.30 9.58 -26.82
N HIS A 226 -15.82 9.92 -28.00
CA HIS A 226 -17.24 9.95 -28.35
C HIS A 226 -17.68 8.61 -28.95
#